data_AF-A0A1J3FSR2-F1
#
_entry.id   AF-A0A1J3FSR2-F1
#
_cell.length_a   1.000
_cell.length_b   1.000
_cell.length_c   1.000
_cell.angle_alpha   90.00
_cell.angle_beta   90.00
_cell.angle_gamma   90.00
#
_symmetry.space_group_name_H-M   'P 1'
#
loop_
_entity.id
_entity.type
_entity.pdbx_description
1 polymer ?
#
loop_
_entity_poly.entity_id
_entity_poly.type
_entity_poly.pdbx_seq_one_letter_code
_entity_poly.pdbx_strand_id
1 'polypeptide(L)'
;RPIDKERDGQKTVNLVDWVWRLHSEGKVIEAVDERLKGEFDAEMMKKLLLVGLICAHPDSNERPSMRRVLQILNNEVEPSPVPKMKPT
;
A
#
# COMPACT_ATOMS: atom_id res chain seq x y z
N ARG A 1 1.82 14.79 -0.85
CA ARG A 1 1.95 13.57 -0.02
C ARG A 1 0.56 13.28 0.55
N PRO A 2 -0.01 12.08 0.43
CA PRO A 2 -1.32 11.80 0.99
C PRO A 2 -1.24 11.81 2.53
N ILE A 3 -2.18 12.48 3.19
CA ILE A 3 -2.24 12.64 4.65
C ILE A 3 -3.61 12.13 5.09
N ASP A 4 -3.61 11.15 5.99
CA ASP A 4 -4.83 10.71 6.66
C ASP A 4 -5.10 11.57 7.91
N LYS A 5 -6.38 11.77 8.20
CA LYS A 5 -6.85 12.59 9.33
C LYS A 5 -7.54 11.72 10.37
N GLU A 6 -6.85 11.30 11.44
CA GLU A 6 -7.48 10.70 12.63
C GLU A 6 -8.00 11.77 13.61
N ARG A 7 -9.27 11.68 14.01
CA ARG A 7 -9.90 12.68 14.91
C ARG A 7 -9.15 12.79 16.25
N ASP A 8 -8.92 14.06 16.63
CA ASP A 8 -8.45 14.60 17.93
C ASP A 8 -6.92 14.70 18.15
N GLY A 9 -6.38 15.94 18.14
CA GLY A 9 -5.00 16.29 18.58
C GLY A 9 -3.81 16.17 17.58
N GLN A 10 -4.09 15.99 16.29
CA GLN A 10 -3.21 15.39 15.25
C GLN A 10 -1.74 15.89 15.07
N LYS A 11 -0.79 14.98 15.29
CA LYS A 11 0.41 14.86 14.42
C LYS A 11 -0.07 14.36 13.06
N THR A 12 0.22 15.08 11.97
CA THR A 12 -0.06 14.58 10.61
C THR A 12 0.82 13.37 10.32
N VAL A 13 0.26 12.16 10.39
CA VAL A 13 0.98 10.95 9.97
C VAL A 13 0.89 10.88 8.44
N ASN A 14 2.02 10.71 7.79
CA ASN A 14 2.07 10.48 6.36
C ASN A 14 1.41 9.11 6.06
N LEU A 15 0.42 9.07 5.16
CA LEU A 15 -0.33 7.85 4.85
C LEU A 15 0.62 6.71 4.42
N VAL A 16 1.60 7.02 3.56
CA VAL A 16 2.53 6.01 3.05
C VAL A 16 3.37 5.42 4.20
N ASP A 17 3.81 6.25 5.15
CA ASP A 17 4.56 5.79 6.32
C ASP A 17 3.68 4.91 7.24
N TRP A 18 2.40 5.25 7.40
CA TRP A 18 1.45 4.48 8.18
C TRP A 18 1.18 3.10 7.57
N VAL A 19 0.91 3.02 6.25
CA VAL A 19 0.71 1.74 5.56
C VAL A 19 1.99 0.90 5.57
N TRP A 20 3.17 1.52 5.44
CA TRP A 20 4.45 0.84 5.57
C TRP A 20 4.64 0.20 6.96
N ARG A 21 4.24 0.89 8.03
CA ARG A 21 4.26 0.33 9.39
C ARG A 21 3.37 -0.90 9.50
N LEU A 22 2.11 -0.80 9.03
CA LEU A 22 1.19 -1.94 9.02
C LEU A 22 1.74 -3.12 8.20
N HIS A 23 2.36 -2.84 7.05
CA HIS A 23 3.02 -3.86 6.23
C HIS A 23 4.15 -4.57 6.99
N SER A 24 5.00 -3.82 7.68
CA SER A 24 6.11 -4.37 8.47
C SER A 24 5.65 -5.28 9.61
N GLU A 25 4.45 -5.02 10.15
CA GLU A 25 3.80 -5.82 11.19
C GLU A 25 2.99 -7.01 10.64
N GLY A 26 2.91 -7.18 9.31
CA GLY A 26 2.08 -8.19 8.67
C GLY A 26 0.58 -7.88 8.66
N LYS A 27 0.20 -6.65 9.02
CA LYS A 27 -1.17 -6.16 9.21
C LYS A 27 -1.63 -5.21 8.09
N VAL A 28 -1.03 -5.31 6.90
CA VAL A 28 -1.30 -4.36 5.81
C VAL A 28 -2.80 -4.22 5.47
N ILE A 29 -3.59 -5.27 5.67
CA ILE A 29 -5.04 -5.27 5.40
C ILE A 29 -5.82 -4.34 6.34
N GLU A 30 -5.27 -3.96 7.49
CA GLU A 30 -5.86 -2.96 8.39
C GLU A 30 -5.84 -1.55 7.78
N ALA A 31 -5.11 -1.35 6.66
CA ALA A 31 -5.11 -0.09 5.91
C ALA A 31 -6.37 0.10 5.04
N VAL A 32 -7.25 -0.90 4.96
CA VAL A 32 -8.45 -0.83 4.11
C VAL A 32 -9.50 0.07 4.76
N ASP A 33 -10.14 0.92 3.96
CA ASP A 33 -11.20 1.81 4.42
C ASP A 33 -12.35 1.00 5.06
N GLU A 34 -12.64 1.28 6.33
CA GLU A 34 -13.70 0.64 7.12
C GLU A 34 -15.08 0.78 6.47
N ARG A 35 -15.28 1.81 5.63
CA ARG A 35 -16.54 2.03 4.90
C ARG A 35 -16.85 0.93 3.89
N LEU A 36 -15.84 0.18 3.46
CA LEU A 36 -16.02 -1.01 2.62
C LEU A 36 -16.61 -2.18 3.40
N LYS A 37 -16.63 -2.15 4.74
CA LYS A 37 -17.28 -3.15 5.60
C LYS A 37 -16.89 -4.61 5.31
N GLY A 38 -15.67 -4.84 4.83
CA GLY A 38 -15.21 -6.18 4.45
C GLY A 38 -15.77 -6.69 3.12
N GLU A 39 -16.50 -5.87 2.36
CA GLU A 39 -17.05 -6.20 1.04
C GLU A 39 -15.99 -6.07 -0.06
N PHE A 40 -14.89 -6.81 0.09
CA PHE A 40 -13.80 -6.88 -0.86
C PHE A 40 -13.13 -8.25 -0.81
N ASP A 41 -12.47 -8.64 -1.89
CA ASP A 41 -11.61 -9.80 -1.90
C ASP A 41 -10.31 -9.48 -1.14
N ALA A 42 -10.06 -10.20 -0.04
CA ALA A 42 -8.94 -9.92 0.84
C ALA A 42 -7.57 -10.13 0.16
N GLU A 43 -7.47 -11.08 -0.77
CA GLU A 43 -6.22 -11.38 -1.46
C GLU A 43 -5.90 -10.30 -2.50
N MET A 44 -6.89 -9.92 -3.32
CA MET A 44 -6.77 -8.82 -4.28
C MET A 44 -6.52 -7.49 -3.56
N MET A 45 -7.20 -7.24 -2.43
CA MET A 45 -6.98 -6.02 -1.66
C MET A 45 -5.57 -5.96 -1.07
N LYS A 46 -5.08 -7.07 -0.52
CA LYS A 46 -3.69 -7.17 -0.06
C LYS A 46 -2.71 -6.92 -1.22
N LYS A 47 -2.94 -7.52 -2.39
CA LYS A 47 -2.13 -7.30 -3.59
C LYS A 47 -2.13 -5.83 -4.01
N LEU A 48 -3.29 -5.19 -4.04
CA LEU A 48 -3.45 -3.76 -4.36
C LEU A 48 -2.65 -2.86 -3.41
N LEU A 49 -2.73 -3.11 -2.10
CA LEU A 49 -1.99 -2.36 -1.09
C LEU A 49 -0.47 -2.51 -1.27
N LEU A 50 0.01 -3.72 -1.52
CA LEU A 50 1.43 -4.00 -1.80
C LEU A 50 1.92 -3.28 -3.05
N VAL A 51 1.13 -3.29 -4.14
CA VAL A 51 1.44 -2.54 -5.36
C VAL A 51 1.47 -1.03 -5.07
N GLY A 52 0.52 -0.52 -4.29
CA GLY A 52 0.48 0.87 -3.84
C GLY A 52 1.77 1.29 -3.12
N LEU A 53 2.31 0.43 -2.25
CA LEU A 53 3.57 0.68 -1.53
C LEU A 53 4.77 0.80 -2.48
N ILE A 54 4.90 -0.09 -3.47
CA ILE A 54 5.99 -0.01 -4.46
C ILE A 54 5.81 1.21 -5.37
N CYS A 55 4.59 1.54 -5.79
CA CYS A 55 4.31 2.75 -6.55
C CYS A 55 4.71 4.03 -5.78
N ALA A 56 4.63 3.99 -4.46
CA ALA A 56 5.02 5.08 -3.57
C ALA A 56 6.48 5.01 -3.09
N HIS A 57 7.32 4.17 -3.72
CA HIS A 57 8.73 4.03 -3.37
C HIS A 57 9.47 5.39 -3.45
N PRO A 58 10.33 5.74 -2.47
CA PRO A 58 11.03 7.02 -2.46
C PRO A 58 11.92 7.21 -3.69
N ASP A 59 12.73 6.20 -4.05
CA ASP A 59 13.46 6.15 -5.32
C ASP A 59 12.47 5.94 -6.48
N SER A 60 12.53 6.82 -7.49
CA SER A 60 11.71 6.73 -8.68
C SER A 60 12.07 5.57 -9.60
N ASN A 61 13.32 5.10 -9.58
CA ASN A 61 13.78 4.00 -10.44
C ASN A 61 13.20 2.65 -10.02
N GLU A 62 12.85 2.51 -8.74
CA GLU A 62 12.25 1.31 -8.17
C GLU A 62 10.72 1.26 -8.36
N ARG A 63 10.10 2.35 -8.83
CA ARG A 63 8.66 2.39 -9.06
C ARG A 63 8.31 1.61 -10.34
N PRO A 64 7.29 0.73 -10.32
CA PRO A 64 6.89 0.00 -11.51
C PRO A 64 6.30 0.96 -12.56
N SER A 65 6.47 0.62 -13.84
CA SER A 65 5.71 1.28 -14.91
C SER A 65 4.22 1.05 -14.74
N MET A 66 3.38 1.99 -15.20
CA MET A 66 1.93 1.81 -15.18
C MET A 66 1.47 0.57 -15.95
N ARG A 67 2.16 0.22 -17.03
CA ARG A 67 1.92 -1.04 -17.75
C ARG A 67 2.09 -2.24 -16.80
N ARG A 68 3.18 -2.28 -16.04
CA ARG A 68 3.43 -3.35 -15.08
C ARG A 68 2.39 -3.39 -13.96
N VAL A 69 1.99 -2.23 -13.45
CA VAL A 69 0.91 -2.12 -12.43
C VAL A 69 -0.37 -2.77 -12.93
N LEU A 70 -0.82 -2.44 -14.16
CA LEU A 70 -2.02 -3.03 -14.76
C LEU A 70 -1.92 -4.55 -14.91
N GLN A 71 -0.77 -5.05 -15.38
CA GLN A 71 -0.53 -6.49 -15.49
C GLN A 71 -0.66 -7.20 -14.15
N ILE A 72 -0.15 -6.59 -13.07
CA ILE A 72 -0.27 -7.17 -11.72
C ILE A 72 -1.72 -7.18 -11.25
N LEU A 73 -2.46 -6.08 -11.46
CA LEU A 73 -3.86 -5.97 -11.05
C LEU A 73 -4.79 -6.89 -11.84
N ASN A 74 -4.45 -7.18 -13.10
CA ASN A 74 -5.16 -8.16 -13.93
C ASN A 74 -4.77 -9.62 -13.65
N ASN A 75 -3.89 -9.87 -12.66
CA ASN A 75 -3.31 -11.19 -12.38
C ASN A 75 -2.54 -11.81 -13.57
N GLU A 76 -2.04 -10.98 -14.49
CA GLU A 76 -1.22 -11.43 -15.61
C GLU A 76 0.21 -11.71 -15.17
N VAL A 77 0.71 -11.00 -14.15
CA VAL A 77 2.03 -11.25 -13.57
C VAL A 77 2.06 -10.98 -12.07
N GLU A 78 2.88 -11.73 -11.34
CA GLU A 78 3.10 -11.52 -9.92
C GLU A 78 3.82 -10.19 -9.61
N PRO A 79 3.47 -9.54 -8.48
CA PRO A 79 4.19 -8.36 -8.01
C PRO A 79 5.62 -8.72 -7.61
N SER A 80 6.53 -7.77 -7.80
CA SER A 80 7.88 -7.87 -7.24
C SER A 80 7.80 -7.97 -5.71
N PRO A 81 8.75 -8.65 -5.04
CA PRO A 81 8.80 -8.69 -3.59
C PRO A 81 8.84 -7.28 -3.01
N VAL A 82 7.89 -6.96 -2.14
CA VAL A 82 7.92 -5.70 -1.39
C VAL A 82 8.89 -5.88 -0.21
N PRO A 83 9.85 -4.97 0.00
CA PRO A 83 10.66 -4.96 1.22
C PRO A 83 9.75 -4.94 2.45
N LYS A 84 10.17 -5.51 3.59
CA LYS A 84 9.35 -5.47 4.82
C LYS A 84 9.32 -4.09 5.49
N MET A 85 10.34 -3.29 5.27
CA MET A 85 10.48 -1.94 5.83
C MET A 85 10.61 -0.93 4.71
N LYS A 86 10.14 0.29 4.98
CA LYS A 86 10.24 1.39 4.02
C LYS A 86 11.72 1.64 3.67
N PRO A 87 12.11 1.59 2.39
CA PRO A 87 13.44 1.98 1.95
C PRO A 87 13.69 3.46 2.25
N THR A 88 14.92 3.83 2.57
CA THR A 88 15.30 5.21 2.94
C THR A 88 15.73 6.00 1.72
#